data_AF-A0A1I0ZU91-F1
#
_entry.id   AF-A0A1I0ZU91-F1
#
_cell.length_a   1.000
_cell.length_b   1.000
_cell.length_c   1.000
_cell.angle_alpha   90.00
_cell.angle_beta   90.00
_cell.angle_gamma   90.00
#
_symmetry.space_group_name_H-M   'P 1'
#
loop_
_entity.id
_entity.type
_entity.pdbx_description
1 polymer ?
#
loop_
_entity_poly.entity_id
_entity_poly.type
_entity_poly.pdbx_seq_one_letter_code
_entity_poly.pdbx_strand_id
1 'polypeptide(L)'
;MWTTGVSALWRSEYRRAVRSAFDTVPFYRERWALDGRTQPTLVPGRTGTRDGAVTPDDAARAMVDLVPLAGGAARPDPVRGLGSVLPHARPLRRDTLVVVADPEMTLPPADLGGRMRGCVLDPEALLTDEPAMTELTNALLRKDSVVAVGPDKGLAALDSALRADLPQRLDRVPHRTLAELDGGPYGLIHDPQLGYLGAFHRCGRWHLDWRRVYVRSTRAGLAVTLLRQESPRMVDVLVAGGVAGKVASCPRHGTPVVLT
;
A
#
# COMPACT_ATOMS: atom_id res chain seq x y z
N MET A 1 19.65 -12.36 11.71
CA MET A 1 19.65 -13.57 10.84
C MET A 1 18.20 -13.82 10.45
N TRP A 2 17.82 -13.77 9.17
CA TRP A 2 16.42 -13.96 8.80
C TRP A 2 16.03 -15.43 9.06
N THR A 3 14.78 -15.71 9.46
CA THR A 3 14.26 -17.07 9.26
C THR A 3 14.36 -17.39 7.77
N THR A 4 15.21 -18.37 7.43
CA THR A 4 15.68 -18.62 6.07
C THR A 4 14.54 -18.82 5.07
N GLY A 5 13.42 -19.41 5.50
CA GLY A 5 12.25 -19.69 4.65
C GLY A 5 11.52 -18.45 4.12
N VAL A 6 11.12 -17.51 4.98
CA VAL A 6 10.33 -16.33 4.56
C VAL A 6 11.12 -15.46 3.57
N SER A 7 12.40 -15.25 3.84
CA SER A 7 13.28 -14.45 2.96
C SER A 7 13.48 -15.08 1.59
N ALA A 8 13.69 -16.41 1.56
CA ALA A 8 13.89 -17.14 0.32
C ALA A 8 12.63 -17.10 -0.54
N LEU A 9 11.46 -17.34 0.08
CA LEU A 9 10.17 -17.23 -0.59
C LEU A 9 9.95 -15.81 -1.11
N TRP A 10 10.15 -14.79 -0.28
CA TRP A 10 9.92 -13.39 -0.65
C TRP A 10 10.79 -12.96 -1.85
N ARG A 11 12.06 -13.37 -1.87
CA ARG A 11 12.97 -13.14 -3.02
C ARG A 11 12.57 -13.94 -4.26
N SER A 12 12.08 -15.16 -4.09
CA SER A 12 11.59 -15.98 -5.21
C SER A 12 10.38 -15.33 -5.87
N GLU A 13 9.43 -14.88 -5.05
CA GLU A 13 8.23 -14.15 -5.48
C GLU A 13 8.60 -12.87 -6.23
N TYR A 14 9.55 -12.09 -5.68
CA TYR A 14 10.09 -10.91 -6.36
C TYR A 14 10.67 -11.24 -7.73
N ARG A 15 11.57 -12.24 -7.83
CA ARG A 15 12.16 -12.65 -9.12
C ARG A 15 11.10 -13.07 -10.13
N ARG A 16 10.05 -13.75 -9.68
CA ARG A 16 8.92 -14.14 -10.54
C ARG A 16 8.16 -12.92 -11.05
N ALA A 17 7.83 -11.96 -10.18
CA ALA A 17 7.14 -10.73 -10.57
C ALA A 17 7.98 -9.90 -11.56
N VAL A 18 9.28 -9.75 -11.28
CA VAL A 18 10.25 -9.03 -12.12
C VAL A 18 10.40 -9.68 -13.49
N ARG A 19 10.60 -11.01 -13.54
CA ARG A 19 10.65 -11.74 -14.83
C ARG A 19 9.36 -11.58 -15.61
N SER A 20 8.22 -11.78 -14.96
CA SER A 20 6.93 -11.66 -15.64
C SER A 20 6.70 -10.24 -16.17
N ALA A 21 7.06 -9.19 -15.42
CA ALA A 21 6.96 -7.82 -15.90
C ALA A 21 7.86 -7.57 -17.12
N PHE A 22 9.11 -8.05 -17.10
CA PHE A 22 9.99 -7.97 -18.27
C PHE A 22 9.40 -8.68 -19.50
N ASP A 23 8.83 -9.86 -19.32
CA ASP A 23 8.27 -10.64 -20.42
C ASP A 23 7.01 -9.99 -21.01
N THR A 24 6.22 -9.27 -20.20
CA THR A 24 4.89 -8.78 -20.62
C THR A 24 4.75 -7.27 -20.73
N VAL A 25 5.74 -6.47 -20.32
CA VAL A 25 5.61 -5.00 -20.22
C VAL A 25 6.80 -4.33 -20.95
N PRO A 26 6.56 -3.69 -22.11
CA PRO A 26 7.62 -3.07 -22.92
C PRO A 26 8.50 -2.10 -22.15
N PHE A 27 7.90 -1.26 -21.29
CA PHE A 27 8.61 -0.28 -20.47
C PHE A 27 9.79 -0.87 -19.70
N TYR A 28 9.60 -2.03 -19.06
CA TYR A 28 10.68 -2.66 -18.28
C TYR A 28 11.79 -3.23 -19.15
N ARG A 29 11.47 -3.75 -20.34
CA ARG A 29 12.49 -4.23 -21.29
C ARG A 29 13.38 -3.10 -21.77
N GLU A 30 12.76 -2.00 -22.20
CA GLU A 30 13.48 -0.84 -22.73
C GLU A 30 14.36 -0.22 -21.67
N ARG A 31 13.80 0.04 -20.48
CA ARG A 31 14.56 0.63 -19.36
C ARG A 31 15.74 -0.25 -18.95
N TRP A 32 15.53 -1.56 -18.86
CA TRP A 32 16.62 -2.47 -18.49
C TRP A 32 17.66 -2.62 -19.59
N ALA A 33 17.26 -2.62 -20.86
CA ALA A 33 18.19 -2.59 -21.98
C ALA A 33 19.08 -1.34 -21.94
N LEU A 34 18.50 -0.16 -21.66
CA LEU A 34 19.24 1.10 -21.49
C LEU A 34 20.24 1.07 -20.33
N ASP A 35 19.93 0.31 -19.28
CA ASP A 35 20.81 0.07 -18.13
C ASP A 35 21.80 -1.12 -18.34
N GLY A 36 21.89 -1.66 -19.56
CA GLY A 36 22.80 -2.75 -19.92
C GLY A 36 22.42 -4.12 -19.35
N ARG A 37 21.12 -4.32 -19.04
CA ARG A 37 20.54 -5.55 -18.47
C ARG A 37 19.73 -6.29 -19.52
N THR A 38 20.11 -7.53 -19.81
CA THR A 38 19.41 -8.41 -20.77
C THR A 38 18.64 -9.54 -20.09
N GLN A 39 18.69 -9.63 -18.75
CA GLN A 39 17.93 -10.58 -17.93
C GLN A 39 17.43 -9.91 -16.64
N PRO A 40 16.32 -10.40 -16.03
CA PRO A 40 15.80 -9.98 -14.72
C PRO A 40 16.72 -10.38 -13.55
N THR A 41 18.03 -10.39 -13.76
CA THR A 41 19.02 -10.66 -12.74
C THR A 41 19.45 -9.35 -12.09
N LEU A 42 19.34 -9.31 -10.76
CA LEU A 42 20.10 -8.39 -9.92
C LEU A 42 21.59 -8.71 -10.12
N VAL A 43 22.20 -8.26 -11.24
CA VAL A 43 23.61 -8.53 -11.52
C VAL A 43 24.45 -7.66 -10.57
N PRO A 44 25.26 -8.25 -9.66
CA PRO A 44 26.21 -7.49 -8.88
C PRO A 44 27.18 -6.75 -9.83
N GLY A 45 27.30 -5.43 -9.69
CA GLY A 45 28.25 -4.64 -10.48
C GLY A 45 27.69 -4.00 -11.77
N ARG A 46 26.42 -4.23 -12.14
CA ARG A 46 25.73 -3.45 -13.19
C ARG A 46 24.52 -2.72 -12.62
N THR A 47 24.78 -1.58 -12.00
CA THR A 47 23.75 -0.70 -11.46
C THR A 47 23.36 0.30 -12.55
N GLY A 48 22.23 0.06 -13.20
CA GLY A 48 21.53 1.11 -13.94
C GLY A 48 21.26 2.33 -13.06
N THR A 49 20.70 3.39 -13.65
CA THR A 49 20.36 4.60 -12.89
C THR A 49 19.45 4.22 -11.70
N ARG A 50 19.82 4.64 -10.47
CA ARG A 50 19.10 4.29 -9.22
C ARG A 50 18.97 2.77 -8.97
N ASP A 51 19.98 2.00 -9.35
CA ASP A 51 19.97 0.52 -9.32
C ASP A 51 18.82 -0.10 -10.15
N GLY A 52 18.35 0.63 -11.16
CA GLY A 52 17.22 0.30 -12.04
C GLY A 52 15.84 0.51 -11.41
N ALA A 53 15.76 1.22 -10.29
CA ALA A 53 14.47 1.64 -9.73
C ALA A 53 13.85 2.77 -10.57
N VAL A 54 12.52 2.84 -10.52
CA VAL A 54 11.67 3.77 -11.26
C VAL A 54 11.14 4.84 -10.31
N THR A 55 11.14 6.12 -10.69
CA THR A 55 10.50 7.14 -9.85
C THR A 55 8.97 7.06 -10.00
N PRO A 56 8.20 7.55 -9.01
CA PRO A 56 6.75 7.67 -9.16
C PRO A 56 6.33 8.45 -10.41
N ASP A 57 7.08 9.50 -10.76
CA ASP A 57 6.80 10.29 -11.96
C ASP A 57 7.07 9.54 -13.26
N ASP A 58 8.15 8.76 -13.31
CA ASP A 58 8.45 7.90 -14.46
C ASP A 58 7.33 6.85 -14.64
N ALA A 59 6.90 6.23 -13.54
CA ALA A 59 5.82 5.25 -13.56
C ALA A 59 4.47 5.89 -13.96
N ALA A 60 4.18 7.10 -13.48
CA ALA A 60 2.99 7.86 -13.85
C ALA A 60 2.98 8.22 -15.35
N ARG A 61 4.11 8.72 -15.88
CA ARG A 61 4.25 9.05 -17.31
C ARG A 61 4.12 7.83 -18.20
N ALA A 62 4.63 6.68 -17.75
CA ALA A 62 4.62 5.43 -18.49
C ALA A 62 3.41 4.54 -18.14
N MET A 63 2.37 5.05 -17.48
CA MET A 63 1.32 4.21 -16.90
C MET A 63 0.64 3.26 -17.91
N VAL A 64 0.42 3.74 -19.14
CA VAL A 64 -0.12 2.93 -20.23
C VAL A 64 0.84 1.80 -20.61
N ASP A 65 2.14 2.10 -20.63
CA ASP A 65 3.20 1.14 -20.95
C ASP A 65 3.49 0.16 -19.80
N LEU A 66 2.95 0.39 -18.61
CA LEU A 66 2.98 -0.52 -17.45
C LEU A 66 1.84 -1.56 -17.47
N VAL A 67 0.86 -1.40 -18.36
CA VAL A 67 -0.18 -2.41 -18.60
C VAL A 67 0.45 -3.58 -19.36
N PRO A 68 0.26 -4.83 -18.91
CA PRO A 68 0.75 -5.99 -19.65
C PRO A 68 0.18 -6.03 -21.07
N LEU A 69 0.93 -6.63 -22.01
CA LEU A 69 0.45 -6.88 -23.37
C LEU A 69 -0.85 -7.70 -23.42
N ALA A 70 -1.14 -8.49 -22.38
CA ALA A 70 -2.39 -9.23 -22.23
C ALA A 70 -3.60 -8.35 -21.80
N GLY A 71 -3.38 -7.05 -21.56
CA GLY A 71 -4.38 -6.11 -21.06
C GLY A 71 -4.47 -6.05 -19.53
N GLY A 72 -5.38 -5.19 -19.05
CA GLY A 72 -5.67 -5.00 -17.63
C GLY A 72 -6.06 -3.56 -17.29
N ALA A 73 -6.31 -3.30 -16.00
CA ALA A 73 -6.57 -1.94 -15.54
C ALA A 73 -5.33 -1.05 -15.77
N ALA A 74 -5.55 0.14 -16.35
CA ALA A 74 -4.49 1.12 -16.59
C ALA A 74 -4.29 2.10 -15.42
N ARG A 75 -5.18 2.09 -14.43
CA ARG A 75 -5.10 3.00 -13.28
C ARG A 75 -4.64 2.24 -12.04
N PRO A 76 -3.72 2.80 -11.25
CA PRO A 76 -3.45 2.29 -9.93
C PRO A 76 -4.71 2.33 -9.07
N ASP A 77 -4.89 1.28 -8.25
CA ASP A 77 -5.88 1.27 -7.19
C ASP A 77 -5.19 1.74 -5.88
N PRO A 78 -5.48 2.95 -5.38
CA PRO A 78 -4.85 3.49 -4.17
C PRO A 78 -5.37 2.84 -2.88
N VAL A 79 -6.50 2.14 -2.91
CA VAL A 79 -7.06 1.41 -1.75
C VAL A 79 -6.69 -0.07 -1.73
N ARG A 80 -6.02 -0.57 -2.77
CA ARG A 80 -5.51 -1.95 -2.84
C ARG A 80 -4.68 -2.31 -1.60
N GLY A 81 -4.85 -3.55 -1.13
CA GLY A 81 -4.07 -4.11 -0.04
C GLY A 81 -4.68 -3.81 1.32
N LEU A 82 -5.65 -2.90 1.41
CA LEU A 82 -6.28 -2.48 2.65
C LEU A 82 -6.87 -3.69 3.39
N GLY A 83 -7.62 -4.54 2.70
CA GLY A 83 -8.25 -5.71 3.31
C GLY A 83 -7.25 -6.70 3.93
N SER A 84 -6.02 -6.78 3.39
CA SER A 84 -4.95 -7.59 3.98
C SER A 84 -4.22 -6.92 5.14
N VAL A 85 -3.98 -5.61 5.09
CA VAL A 85 -3.16 -4.93 6.10
C VAL A 85 -3.96 -4.47 7.31
N LEU A 86 -5.23 -4.07 7.12
CA LEU A 86 -6.05 -3.46 8.15
C LEU A 86 -6.21 -4.36 9.39
N PRO A 87 -6.47 -5.69 9.26
CA PRO A 87 -6.56 -6.59 10.41
C PRO A 87 -5.31 -6.62 11.30
N HIS A 88 -4.14 -6.25 10.76
CA HIS A 88 -2.89 -6.22 11.50
C HIS A 88 -2.71 -4.95 12.35
N ALA A 89 -3.27 -3.82 11.91
CA ALA A 89 -3.32 -2.58 12.69
C ALA A 89 -4.48 -2.59 13.70
N ARG A 90 -5.65 -3.09 13.27
CA ARG A 90 -6.87 -3.12 14.09
C ARG A 90 -7.61 -4.45 13.87
N PRO A 91 -7.88 -5.23 14.93
CA PRO A 91 -8.72 -6.42 14.79
C PRO A 91 -10.12 -6.04 14.29
N LEU A 92 -10.57 -6.67 13.21
CA LEU A 92 -11.87 -6.41 12.60
C LEU A 92 -12.89 -7.47 13.03
N ARG A 93 -14.14 -7.05 13.25
CA ARG A 93 -15.27 -7.96 13.48
C ARG A 93 -15.91 -8.33 12.14
N ARG A 94 -16.72 -9.40 12.13
CA ARG A 94 -17.63 -9.67 11.01
C ARG A 94 -18.56 -8.46 10.84
N ASP A 95 -18.92 -8.15 9.60
CA ASP A 95 -19.86 -7.08 9.25
C ASP A 95 -19.37 -5.66 9.59
N THR A 96 -18.05 -5.50 9.83
CA THR A 96 -17.41 -4.19 9.99
C THR A 96 -17.59 -3.35 8.73
N LEU A 97 -18.04 -2.10 8.91
CA LEU A 97 -17.99 -1.07 7.88
C LEU A 97 -16.62 -0.40 7.93
N VAL A 98 -15.87 -0.48 6.83
CA VAL A 98 -14.59 0.19 6.64
C VAL A 98 -14.84 1.47 5.84
N VAL A 99 -14.48 2.60 6.42
CA VAL A 99 -14.66 3.92 5.84
C VAL A 99 -13.28 4.45 5.46
N VAL A 100 -13.05 4.74 4.19
CA VAL A 100 -11.83 5.42 3.75
C VAL A 100 -12.12 6.91 3.67
N ALA A 101 -11.60 7.69 4.61
CA ALA A 101 -11.83 9.13 4.74
C ALA A 101 -10.61 9.91 4.18
N ASP A 102 -10.54 9.99 2.85
CA ASP A 102 -9.39 10.56 2.13
C ASP A 102 -9.86 11.12 0.78
N PRO A 103 -9.62 12.42 0.48
CA PRO A 103 -10.08 13.04 -0.77
C PRO A 103 -9.40 12.47 -2.02
N GLU A 104 -8.24 11.80 -1.89
CA GLU A 104 -7.56 11.18 -3.03
C GLU A 104 -8.17 9.83 -3.42
N MET A 105 -9.07 9.31 -2.59
CA MET A 105 -9.71 8.02 -2.78
C MET A 105 -11.07 8.23 -3.43
N THR A 106 -11.37 7.44 -4.47
CA THR A 106 -12.63 7.56 -5.23
C THR A 106 -13.43 6.28 -5.29
N LEU A 107 -12.81 5.14 -4.97
CA LEU A 107 -13.44 3.83 -5.05
C LEU A 107 -13.28 3.07 -3.73
N PRO A 108 -14.33 2.36 -3.27
CA PRO A 108 -14.24 1.57 -2.07
C PRO A 108 -13.25 0.41 -2.26
N PRO A 109 -12.60 -0.05 -1.17
CA PRO A 109 -11.66 -1.16 -1.21
C PRO A 109 -12.34 -2.45 -1.70
N ALA A 110 -11.89 -2.96 -2.84
CA ALA A 110 -12.43 -4.19 -3.44
C ALA A 110 -11.88 -5.48 -2.80
N ASP A 111 -10.84 -5.39 -1.97
CA ASP A 111 -10.14 -6.53 -1.39
C ASP A 111 -10.48 -6.80 0.08
N LEU A 112 -11.53 -6.15 0.59
CA LEU A 112 -12.10 -6.48 1.89
C LEU A 112 -12.63 -7.92 1.88
N GLY A 113 -12.41 -8.66 2.97
CA GLY A 113 -12.96 -10.00 3.15
C GLY A 113 -14.50 -10.01 3.04
N GLY A 114 -15.09 -11.07 2.49
CA GLY A 114 -16.48 -11.13 2.02
C GLY A 114 -17.62 -10.95 3.05
N ARG A 115 -17.33 -10.51 4.27
CA ARG A 115 -18.32 -10.05 5.26
C ARG A 115 -18.07 -8.62 5.73
N MET A 116 -17.16 -7.90 5.10
CA MET A 116 -16.90 -6.49 5.41
C MET A 116 -17.46 -5.63 4.27
N ARG A 117 -17.88 -4.43 4.63
CA ARG A 117 -18.37 -3.43 3.68
C ARG A 117 -17.37 -2.29 3.63
N GLY A 118 -17.20 -1.68 2.47
CA GLY A 118 -16.28 -0.57 2.26
C GLY A 118 -17.04 0.62 1.68
N CYS A 119 -16.80 1.80 2.20
CA CYS A 119 -17.17 3.06 1.55
C CYS A 119 -15.99 4.03 1.55
N VAL A 120 -16.05 5.01 0.67
CA VAL A 120 -15.13 6.14 0.64
C VAL A 120 -15.93 7.38 1.01
N LEU A 121 -15.30 8.27 1.76
CA LEU A 121 -15.79 9.59 2.09
C LEU A 121 -14.72 10.59 1.71
N ASP A 122 -15.12 11.62 0.97
CA ASP A 122 -14.28 12.81 0.81
C ASP A 122 -14.45 13.69 2.07
N PRO A 123 -13.39 13.85 2.90
CA PRO A 123 -13.43 14.67 4.11
C PRO A 123 -13.75 16.15 3.84
N GLU A 124 -13.51 16.64 2.62
CA GLU A 124 -13.79 18.03 2.22
C GLU A 124 -15.24 18.20 1.74
N ALA A 125 -15.91 17.09 1.40
CA ALA A 125 -17.28 17.06 0.90
C ALA A 125 -18.27 16.39 1.87
N LEU A 126 -17.93 16.20 3.15
CA LEU A 126 -18.75 15.47 4.14
C LEU A 126 -20.17 16.03 4.32
N LEU A 127 -20.38 17.32 4.06
CA LEU A 127 -21.70 17.96 4.14
C LEU A 127 -22.56 17.71 2.89
N THR A 128 -21.96 17.21 1.81
CA THR A 128 -22.59 17.01 0.49
C THR A 128 -22.57 15.54 0.04
N ASP A 129 -21.70 14.70 0.61
CA ASP A 129 -21.63 13.25 0.36
C ASP A 129 -22.68 12.49 1.20
N GLU A 130 -23.95 12.76 0.92
CA GLU A 130 -25.07 12.26 1.72
C GLU A 130 -25.15 10.72 1.82
N PRO A 131 -24.94 9.91 0.76
CA PRO A 131 -25.16 8.47 0.85
C PRO A 131 -24.17 7.77 1.77
N ALA A 132 -22.87 8.04 1.62
CA ALA A 132 -21.83 7.40 2.42
C ALA A 132 -21.85 7.91 3.88
N MET A 133 -22.13 9.20 4.09
CA MET A 133 -22.32 9.76 5.44
C MET A 133 -23.57 9.20 6.13
N THR A 134 -24.64 8.96 5.37
CA THR A 134 -25.85 8.32 5.88
C THR A 134 -25.59 6.87 6.26
N GLU A 135 -24.86 6.12 5.44
CA GLU A 135 -24.48 4.74 5.77
C GLU A 135 -23.64 4.68 7.05
N LEU A 136 -22.62 5.54 7.15
CA LEU A 136 -21.76 5.67 8.33
C LEU A 136 -22.59 5.99 9.58
N THR A 137 -23.41 7.04 9.52
CA THR A 137 -24.23 7.48 10.65
C THR A 137 -25.18 6.38 11.09
N ASN A 138 -25.83 5.69 10.15
CA ASN A 138 -26.73 4.59 10.44
C ASN A 138 -26.00 3.39 11.06
N ALA A 139 -24.80 3.05 10.59
CA ALA A 139 -23.97 1.99 11.17
C ALA A 139 -23.60 2.31 12.62
N LEU A 140 -23.17 3.55 12.88
CA LEU A 140 -22.88 4.02 14.23
C LEU A 140 -24.14 3.98 15.11
N LEU A 141 -25.29 4.48 14.65
CA LEU A 141 -26.54 4.43 15.42
C LEU A 141 -26.96 2.99 15.80
N ARG A 142 -26.81 2.03 14.87
CA ARG A 142 -27.11 0.59 15.11
C ARG A 142 -26.11 -0.11 16.02
N LYS A 143 -24.99 0.53 16.36
CA LYS A 143 -23.88 -0.09 17.09
C LYS A 143 -23.14 -1.19 16.33
N ASP A 144 -23.11 -1.03 15.02
CA ASP A 144 -22.23 -1.79 14.15
C ASP A 144 -20.77 -1.42 14.43
N SER A 145 -19.86 -2.33 14.07
CA SER A 145 -18.42 -2.07 14.12
C SER A 145 -18.04 -1.17 12.94
N VAL A 146 -17.42 -0.02 13.21
CA VAL A 146 -16.97 0.91 12.16
C VAL A 146 -15.50 1.25 12.36
N VAL A 147 -14.73 1.14 11.28
CA VAL A 147 -13.31 1.50 11.26
C VAL A 147 -13.08 2.54 10.16
N ALA A 148 -12.63 3.74 10.55
CA ALA A 148 -12.19 4.77 9.62
C ALA A 148 -10.68 4.70 9.38
N VAL A 149 -10.30 4.82 8.12
CA VAL A 149 -8.93 4.80 7.61
C VAL A 149 -8.71 6.04 6.76
N GLY A 150 -7.60 6.74 6.94
CA GLY A 150 -7.29 7.95 6.17
C GLY A 150 -6.13 8.72 6.78
N PRO A 151 -5.75 9.88 6.22
CA PRO A 151 -4.73 10.72 6.81
C PRO A 151 -5.24 11.33 8.11
N ASP A 152 -4.34 11.72 9.02
CA ASP A 152 -4.71 12.30 10.31
C ASP A 152 -5.69 13.50 10.14
N LYS A 153 -5.46 14.35 9.12
CA LYS A 153 -6.36 15.46 8.77
C LYS A 153 -7.76 14.99 8.34
N GLY A 154 -7.84 13.97 7.49
CA GLY A 154 -9.11 13.44 7.00
C GLY A 154 -9.93 12.79 8.12
N LEU A 155 -9.27 12.05 9.01
CA LEU A 155 -9.90 11.45 10.19
C LEU A 155 -10.42 12.52 11.18
N ALA A 156 -9.66 13.60 11.40
CA ALA A 156 -10.10 14.71 12.25
C ALA A 156 -11.30 15.47 11.67
N ALA A 157 -11.33 15.66 10.34
CA ALA A 157 -12.48 16.26 9.66
C ALA A 157 -13.73 15.37 9.79
N LEU A 158 -13.58 14.05 9.61
CA LEU A 158 -14.66 13.09 9.80
C LEU A 158 -15.23 13.14 11.23
N ASP A 159 -14.36 13.18 12.24
CA ASP A 159 -14.79 13.30 13.64
C ASP A 159 -15.60 14.56 13.90
N SER A 160 -15.18 15.67 13.30
CA SER A 160 -15.82 16.98 13.48
C SER A 160 -17.21 17.04 12.80
N ALA A 161 -17.42 16.25 11.75
CA ALA A 161 -18.70 16.17 11.05
C ALA A 161 -19.73 15.25 11.75
N LEU A 162 -19.28 14.34 12.62
CA LEU A 162 -20.15 13.44 13.36
C LEU A 162 -20.80 14.14 14.56
N ARG A 163 -22.02 13.72 14.92
CA ARG A 163 -22.71 14.18 16.15
C ARG A 163 -21.88 13.88 17.38
N ALA A 164 -21.90 14.74 18.40
CA ALA A 164 -20.98 14.72 19.54
C ALA A 164 -20.83 13.37 20.29
N ASP A 165 -21.83 12.48 20.23
CA ASP A 165 -21.84 11.16 20.88
C ASP A 165 -21.30 10.00 20.00
N LEU A 166 -21.22 10.20 18.69
CA LEU A 166 -20.85 9.16 17.73
C LEU A 166 -19.33 8.93 17.56
N PRO A 167 -18.44 9.94 17.63
CA PRO A 167 -17.00 9.74 17.44
C PRO A 167 -16.36 8.72 18.37
N GLN A 168 -16.87 8.57 19.59
CA GLN A 168 -16.35 7.59 20.57
C GLN A 168 -16.53 6.13 20.15
N ARG A 169 -17.33 5.90 19.10
CA ARG A 169 -17.76 4.59 18.61
C ARG A 169 -17.10 4.24 17.28
N LEU A 170 -16.25 5.14 16.78
CA LEU A 170 -15.48 5.01 15.56
C LEU A 170 -14.04 4.58 15.90
N ASP A 171 -13.63 3.43 15.39
CA ASP A 171 -12.23 3.02 15.47
C ASP A 171 -11.43 3.74 14.37
N ARG A 172 -10.34 4.40 14.74
CA ARG A 172 -9.51 5.18 13.81
C ARG A 172 -8.19 4.48 13.53
N VAL A 173 -7.81 4.42 12.26
CA VAL A 173 -6.54 3.86 11.82
C VAL A 173 -5.91 4.82 10.81
N PRO A 174 -4.98 5.69 11.24
CA PRO A 174 -4.32 6.58 10.29
C PRO A 174 -3.50 5.76 9.31
N HIS A 175 -3.42 6.23 8.07
CA HIS A 175 -2.40 5.78 7.15
C HIS A 175 -1.29 6.85 7.02
N ARG A 176 -0.09 6.41 6.68
CA ARG A 176 1.10 7.26 6.60
C ARG A 176 1.92 6.85 5.39
N THR A 177 2.57 7.82 4.77
CA THR A 177 3.58 7.51 3.76
C THR A 177 4.83 6.92 4.44
N LEU A 178 5.70 6.26 3.68
CA LEU A 178 6.98 5.80 4.23
C LEU A 178 7.86 6.94 4.76
N ALA A 179 7.67 8.17 4.28
CA ALA A 179 8.42 9.34 4.75
C ALA A 179 7.97 9.83 6.13
N GLU A 180 6.82 9.36 6.62
CA GLU A 180 6.14 9.88 7.82
C GLU A 180 5.99 8.82 8.92
N LEU A 181 6.75 7.72 8.86
CA LEU A 181 6.62 6.61 9.82
C LEU A 181 7.04 6.98 11.25
N ASP A 182 7.84 8.02 11.40
CA ASP A 182 8.23 8.66 12.67
C ASP A 182 7.10 9.50 13.26
N GLY A 183 6.06 9.83 12.49
CA GLY A 183 4.88 10.58 12.91
C GLY A 183 3.96 9.85 13.90
N GLY A 184 4.19 8.56 14.19
CA GLY A 184 3.48 7.88 15.28
C GLY A 184 3.57 6.35 15.25
N PRO A 185 3.46 5.67 16.40
CA PRO A 185 3.66 4.22 16.52
C PRO A 185 2.39 3.41 16.21
N TYR A 186 1.57 3.83 15.24
CA TYR A 186 0.38 3.09 14.84
C TYR A 186 -0.12 3.53 13.46
N GLY A 187 -0.86 2.64 12.81
CA GLY A 187 -1.48 2.92 11.52
C GLY A 187 -1.06 1.96 10.42
N LEU A 188 -1.28 2.41 9.18
CA LEU A 188 -0.97 1.70 7.95
C LEU A 188 0.11 2.43 7.16
N ILE A 189 0.89 1.69 6.38
CA ILE A 189 1.80 2.26 5.39
C ILE A 189 1.04 2.35 4.08
N HIS A 190 0.96 3.55 3.51
CA HIS A 190 0.25 3.83 2.27
C HIS A 190 1.14 4.58 1.28
N ASP A 191 0.92 4.33 -0.01
CA ASP A 191 1.48 5.09 -1.11
C ASP A 191 0.39 5.27 -2.17
N PRO A 192 0.17 6.48 -2.71
CA PRO A 192 -0.93 6.72 -3.65
C PRO A 192 -0.91 5.86 -4.92
N GLN A 193 0.28 5.45 -5.39
CA GLN A 193 0.40 4.58 -6.57
C GLN A 193 0.43 3.09 -6.18
N LEU A 194 1.02 2.77 -5.05
CA LEU A 194 1.30 1.39 -4.64
C LEU A 194 0.29 0.84 -3.63
N GLY A 195 -0.68 1.64 -3.19
CA GLY A 195 -1.72 1.27 -2.26
C GLY A 195 -1.18 1.04 -0.85
N TYR A 196 -1.84 0.17 -0.10
CA TYR A 196 -1.43 -0.17 1.26
C TYR A 196 -0.33 -1.24 1.27
N LEU A 197 0.81 -0.88 1.87
CA LEU A 197 2.05 -1.69 1.82
C LEU A 197 2.29 -2.50 3.09
N GLY A 198 1.68 -2.09 4.20
CA GLY A 198 1.97 -2.65 5.51
C GLY A 198 1.20 -1.99 6.64
N ALA A 199 1.53 -2.41 7.87
CA ALA A 199 0.88 -1.93 9.09
C ALA A 199 1.86 -1.90 10.26
N PHE A 200 1.60 -1.04 11.22
CA PHE A 200 2.28 -1.10 12.52
C PHE A 200 1.70 -2.25 13.34
N HIS A 201 2.56 -3.18 13.77
CA HIS A 201 2.15 -4.32 14.58
C HIS A 201 2.38 -4.08 16.07
N ARG A 202 1.67 -4.83 16.90
CA ARG A 202 1.82 -4.87 18.37
C ARG A 202 3.24 -5.18 18.87
N CYS A 203 4.15 -5.65 18.00
CA CYS A 203 5.56 -5.83 18.35
C CYS A 203 6.40 -4.55 18.24
N GLY A 204 5.76 -3.40 18.01
CA GLY A 204 6.42 -2.10 17.97
C GLY A 204 7.15 -1.82 16.65
N ARG A 205 6.73 -2.45 15.53
CA ARG A 205 7.43 -2.36 14.25
C ARG A 205 6.46 -2.22 13.08
N TRP A 206 6.91 -1.55 12.04
CA TRP A 206 6.24 -1.40 10.76
C TRP A 206 6.48 -2.63 9.88
N HIS A 207 5.50 -3.51 9.82
CA HIS A 207 5.55 -4.74 9.04
C HIS A 207 5.02 -4.50 7.63
N LEU A 208 5.69 -5.08 6.64
CA LEU A 208 5.22 -5.11 5.26
C LEU A 208 4.25 -6.27 5.06
N ASP A 209 3.26 -6.09 4.18
CA ASP A 209 2.51 -7.22 3.63
C ASP A 209 3.38 -7.98 2.63
N TRP A 210 4.32 -8.76 3.17
CA TRP A 210 5.34 -9.48 2.41
C TRP A 210 4.76 -10.49 1.41
N ARG A 211 3.46 -10.83 1.51
CA ARG A 211 2.79 -11.69 0.53
C ARG A 211 2.39 -10.93 -0.73
N ARG A 212 2.22 -9.61 -0.64
CA ARG A 212 1.77 -8.72 -1.73
C ARG A 212 2.81 -7.72 -2.18
N VAL A 213 3.75 -7.33 -1.32
CA VAL A 213 4.78 -6.35 -1.65
C VAL A 213 6.17 -6.90 -1.37
N TYR A 214 7.14 -6.56 -2.22
CA TYR A 214 8.57 -6.75 -1.98
C TYR A 214 9.26 -5.40 -1.91
N VAL A 215 10.13 -5.21 -0.92
CA VAL A 215 10.83 -3.94 -0.70
C VAL A 215 12.32 -4.19 -0.63
N ARG A 216 13.10 -3.36 -1.33
CA ARG A 216 14.57 -3.37 -1.28
C ARG A 216 15.13 -1.96 -1.14
N SER A 217 16.29 -1.87 -0.51
CA SER A 217 17.08 -0.64 -0.51
C SER A 217 17.82 -0.48 -1.85
N THR A 218 17.89 0.76 -2.33
CA THR A 218 18.65 1.20 -3.51
C THR A 218 19.49 2.42 -3.15
N ARG A 219 20.39 2.85 -4.03
CA ARG A 219 21.11 4.13 -3.88
C ARG A 219 20.20 5.35 -3.83
N ALA A 220 18.97 5.24 -4.35
CA ALA A 220 17.97 6.30 -4.35
C ALA A 220 16.87 6.09 -3.31
N GLY A 221 17.06 5.21 -2.31
CA GLY A 221 16.07 4.93 -1.28
C GLY A 221 15.34 3.60 -1.46
N LEU A 222 14.21 3.43 -0.78
CA LEU A 222 13.41 2.22 -0.82
C LEU A 222 12.61 2.09 -2.13
N ALA A 223 12.75 0.95 -2.79
CA ALA A 223 11.98 0.58 -3.97
C ALA A 223 11.02 -0.58 -3.64
N VAL A 224 9.80 -0.51 -4.15
CA VAL A 224 8.71 -1.46 -3.91
C VAL A 224 8.30 -2.13 -5.22
N THR A 225 8.02 -3.42 -5.12
CA THR A 225 7.42 -4.24 -6.18
C THR A 225 6.11 -4.84 -5.68
N LEU A 226 5.04 -4.73 -6.46
CA LEU A 226 3.77 -5.40 -6.19
C LEU A 226 3.84 -6.84 -6.74
N LEU A 227 3.85 -7.82 -5.84
CA LEU A 227 4.10 -9.23 -6.15
C LEU A 227 2.92 -9.94 -6.84
N ARG A 228 1.70 -9.48 -6.57
CA ARG A 228 0.45 -10.10 -7.02
C ARG A 228 -0.40 -9.19 -7.90
N GLN A 229 0.08 -8.00 -8.21
CA GLN A 229 -0.65 -7.08 -9.07
C GLN A 229 -0.48 -7.52 -10.53
N GLU A 230 -1.61 -7.73 -11.20
CA GLU A 230 -1.59 -8.12 -12.61
C GLU A 230 -1.45 -6.90 -13.54
N SER A 231 -2.11 -5.77 -13.22
CA SER A 231 -2.03 -4.53 -14.00
C SER A 231 -2.46 -3.29 -13.20
N PRO A 232 -1.80 -2.11 -13.35
CA PRO A 232 -0.49 -1.94 -13.96
C PRO A 232 0.58 -2.69 -13.15
N ARG A 233 1.62 -3.21 -13.82
CA ARG A 233 2.70 -3.91 -13.11
C ARG A 233 3.68 -2.90 -12.56
N MET A 234 3.75 -2.80 -11.23
CA MET A 234 4.66 -1.92 -10.53
C MET A 234 5.83 -2.71 -9.96
N VAL A 235 6.98 -2.62 -10.61
CA VAL A 235 8.25 -3.24 -10.23
C VAL A 235 9.29 -2.16 -9.93
N ASP A 236 9.93 -2.29 -8.76
CA ASP A 236 10.98 -1.42 -8.25
C ASP A 236 10.67 0.09 -8.35
N VAL A 237 9.45 0.47 -7.96
CA VAL A 237 9.03 1.88 -7.88
C VAL A 237 9.53 2.48 -6.56
N LEU A 238 10.23 3.61 -6.62
CA LEU A 238 10.71 4.35 -5.45
C LEU A 238 9.54 4.97 -4.71
N VAL A 239 9.48 4.75 -3.40
CA VAL A 239 8.39 5.30 -2.57
C VAL A 239 8.70 6.74 -2.19
N ALA A 240 7.69 7.61 -2.29
CA ALA A 240 7.79 9.04 -1.97
C ALA A 240 9.08 9.68 -2.53
N GLY A 241 9.42 9.35 -3.78
CA GLY A 241 10.58 9.90 -4.50
C GLY A 241 11.95 9.35 -4.08
N GLY A 242 12.02 8.46 -3.08
CA GLY A 242 13.28 7.84 -2.66
C GLY A 242 13.58 7.88 -1.18
N VAL A 243 12.61 7.55 -0.32
CA VAL A 243 12.79 7.57 1.14
C VAL A 243 13.97 6.70 1.56
N ALA A 244 14.88 7.28 2.35
CA ALA A 244 15.98 6.55 2.95
C ALA A 244 15.44 5.52 3.96
N GLY A 245 15.95 4.30 3.90
CA GLY A 245 15.51 3.26 4.82
C GLY A 245 16.10 1.90 4.52
N LYS A 246 15.86 0.97 5.43
CA LYS A 246 16.34 -0.41 5.35
C LYS A 246 15.19 -1.37 5.63
N VAL A 247 15.25 -2.51 4.96
CA VAL A 247 14.38 -3.64 5.26
C VAL A 247 15.14 -4.63 6.14
N ALA A 248 14.54 -4.97 7.28
CA ALA A 248 15.06 -5.96 8.20
C ALA A 248 14.04 -7.07 8.44
N SER A 249 14.48 -8.16 9.08
CA SER A 249 13.57 -9.20 9.58
C SER A 249 13.13 -8.86 11.00
N CYS A 250 11.83 -8.93 11.28
CA CYS A 250 11.31 -8.76 12.62
C CYS A 250 11.83 -9.89 13.53
N PRO A 251 12.51 -9.61 14.64
CA PRO A 251 13.04 -10.65 15.52
C PRO A 251 11.96 -11.51 16.15
N ARG A 252 10.73 -10.98 16.29
CA ARG A 252 9.60 -11.70 16.88
C ARG A 252 8.83 -12.59 15.88
N HIS A 253 8.73 -12.15 14.62
CA HIS A 253 7.82 -12.76 13.64
C HIS A 253 8.54 -13.34 12.41
N GLY A 254 9.82 -13.04 12.21
CA GLY A 254 10.59 -13.47 11.03
C GLY A 254 10.21 -12.79 9.72
N THR A 255 9.17 -11.94 9.70
CA THR A 255 8.68 -11.25 8.51
C THR A 255 9.39 -9.91 8.27
N PRO A 256 9.41 -9.39 7.03
CA PRO A 256 10.00 -8.09 6.70
C PRO A 256 9.37 -6.91 7.46
N VAL A 257 10.23 -6.02 7.94
CA VAL A 257 9.88 -4.73 8.54
C VAL A 257 10.68 -3.61 7.91
N VAL A 258 10.12 -2.40 7.90
CA VAL A 258 10.81 -1.19 7.47
C VAL A 258 11.45 -0.49 8.67
N LEU A 259 12.69 -0.04 8.49
CA LEU A 259 13.43 0.82 9.39
C LEU A 259 13.77 2.10 8.62
N THR A 260 13.09 3.19 8.94
CA THR A 260 13.37 4.55 8.45
C THR A 260 14.23 5.29 9.45
#